data_AF-A0A3B0FN66-F1
#
_entry.id   AF-A0A3B0FN66-F1
#
_cell.length_a   1.000
_cell.length_b   1.000
_cell.length_c   1.000
_cell.angle_alpha   90.00
_cell.angle_beta   90.00
_cell.angle_gamma   90.00
#
_symmetry.space_group_name_H-M   'P 1'
#
loop_
_entity.id
_entity.type
_entity.pdbx_description
1 polymer ?
#
loop_
_entity_poly.entity_id
_entity_poly.type
_entity_poly.pdbx_seq_one_letter_code
_entity_poly.pdbx_strand_id
1 'polypeptide(L)'
;MTKGRSPLSSGAQPASCHPCGNRSRRLLGCLVTGVLVLVLSVVGMLPAATAFVPQGGYGQASGFPEDLRKLSGLRDVPTIGLEPGEAAFNRVALVERRAGKTLLRDPFSNTVWREATAEEAELAGGSTYVVEAFGRIPERTLTLIFAHGPDPRYTPEILDLLAKEGMPATFFAVGENLIKHPDIFRRLVREGHLVGNHTMSHGDFRVQDDGFNRQQIIGTDRVMRAVDNYESRLFLIPAGGAESRTLALLHAQHLGYLPLNQDLDMRDRGSEPGSTAAVPELDGKGRIVLLNAGGGPTATLEMLTQLISRAKAQGYTFTTLEPLLPSPFVPKHGVEASVEDNLAMAALTSYFFTPNMLLQHWLPWFGIGSLAILTFLFVGPGGLRNGLGRDSRQGERQGHRRPGGRAL
;
A
#
# COMPACT_ATOMS: atom_id res chain seq x y z
N MET A 1 69.49 -62.00 25.40
CA MET A 1 70.08 -60.98 24.49
C MET A 1 69.05 -60.58 23.45
N THR A 2 68.81 -59.26 23.37
CA THR A 2 68.32 -58.44 22.23
C THR A 2 67.02 -58.85 21.50
N LYS A 3 65.92 -58.10 21.72
CA LYS A 3 65.41 -56.94 20.91
C LYS A 3 64.84 -57.39 19.55
N GLY A 4 63.63 -57.08 19.12
CA GLY A 4 62.57 -56.17 19.59
C GLY A 4 61.76 -55.70 18.37
N ARG A 5 60.43 -55.59 18.50
CA ARG A 5 59.54 -54.58 17.88
C ARG A 5 58.07 -55.02 17.98
N SER A 6 57.34 -54.35 18.87
CA SER A 6 55.93 -53.95 18.67
C SER A 6 55.89 -52.79 17.63
N PRO A 7 54.74 -52.21 17.18
CA PRO A 7 53.44 -52.21 17.85
C PRO A 7 52.16 -51.98 16.98
N LEU A 8 51.04 -51.79 17.69
CA LEU A 8 49.89 -50.90 17.45
C LEU A 8 48.60 -51.41 16.78
N SER A 9 47.58 -51.32 17.63
CA SER A 9 46.14 -51.20 17.40
C SER A 9 45.72 -49.91 16.67
N SER A 10 44.46 -49.93 16.24
CA SER A 10 43.53 -48.82 16.01
C SER A 10 43.34 -48.37 14.56
N GLY A 11 42.07 -48.27 14.17
CA GLY A 11 41.65 -47.72 12.89
C GLY A 11 40.30 -48.26 12.42
N ALA A 12 39.28 -48.22 13.27
CA ALA A 12 37.90 -48.21 12.77
C ALA A 12 37.77 -47.00 11.83
N GLN A 13 37.57 -47.27 10.54
CA GLN A 13 37.27 -46.23 9.56
C GLN A 13 35.96 -45.55 9.97
N PRO A 14 35.89 -44.20 10.05
CA PRO A 14 34.61 -43.54 10.19
C PRO A 14 33.81 -43.82 8.93
N ALA A 15 32.59 -44.34 9.09
CA ALA A 15 31.64 -44.52 8.01
C ALA A 15 31.48 -43.17 7.29
N SER A 16 32.08 -43.09 6.11
CA SER A 16 31.93 -41.96 5.21
C SER A 16 30.44 -41.79 4.90
N CYS A 17 29.93 -40.58 5.13
CA CYS A 17 28.62 -40.14 4.68
C CYS A 17 28.54 -40.29 3.15
N HIS A 18 28.07 -41.44 2.67
CA HIS A 18 27.61 -41.60 1.30
C HIS A 18 26.33 -40.77 1.13
N PRO A 19 26.26 -39.84 0.15
CA PRO A 19 25.08 -39.01 -0.08
C PRO A 19 23.91 -39.75 -0.76
N CYS A 20 23.90 -41.08 -0.74
CA CYS A 20 22.85 -41.92 -1.29
C CYS A 20 22.25 -42.81 -0.20
N GLY A 21 21.34 -42.24 0.60
CA GLY A 21 20.57 -43.00 1.57
C GLY A 21 19.18 -42.41 1.75
N ASN A 22 18.18 -43.26 1.99
CA ASN A 22 16.77 -42.87 2.21
C ASN A 22 16.58 -41.69 3.18
N ARG A 23 17.55 -41.42 4.05
CA ARG A 23 17.56 -40.30 4.99
C ARG A 23 17.69 -38.93 4.30
N SER A 24 18.52 -38.78 3.26
CA SER A 24 18.65 -37.52 2.51
C SER A 24 17.42 -37.23 1.67
N ARG A 25 16.83 -38.28 1.06
CA ARG A 25 15.53 -38.18 0.35
C ARG A 25 14.36 -37.85 1.28
N ARG A 26 14.35 -38.39 2.51
CA ARG A 26 13.34 -38.06 3.53
C ARG A 26 13.50 -36.63 4.05
N LEU A 27 14.72 -36.17 4.30
CA LEU A 27 14.96 -34.78 4.70
C LEU A 27 14.58 -33.78 3.60
N LEU A 28 14.95 -34.07 2.35
CA LEU A 28 14.52 -33.26 1.20
C LEU A 28 13.00 -33.29 1.01
N GLY A 29 12.38 -34.45 1.18
CA GLY A 29 10.92 -34.60 1.17
C GLY A 29 10.24 -33.78 2.26
N CYS A 30 10.70 -33.86 3.51
CA CYS A 30 10.17 -33.05 4.61
C CYS A 30 10.35 -31.54 4.37
N LEU A 31 11.46 -31.11 3.78
CA LEU A 31 11.73 -29.71 3.48
C LEU A 31 10.84 -29.20 2.35
N VAL A 32 10.68 -29.99 1.27
CA VAL A 32 9.74 -29.68 0.18
C VAL A 32 8.31 -29.66 0.67
N THR A 33 7.87 -30.64 1.47
CA THR A 33 6.53 -30.65 2.07
C THR A 33 6.35 -29.49 3.03
N GLY A 34 7.35 -29.13 3.84
CA GLY A 34 7.30 -27.98 4.74
C GLY A 34 7.16 -26.65 3.98
N VAL A 35 7.92 -26.46 2.89
CA VAL A 35 7.79 -25.30 2.01
C VAL A 35 6.44 -25.30 1.30
N LEU A 36 5.97 -26.45 0.81
CA LEU A 36 4.67 -26.55 0.13
C LEU A 36 3.52 -26.26 1.10
N VAL A 37 3.56 -26.77 2.32
CA VAL A 37 2.59 -26.47 3.37
C VAL A 37 2.65 -25.00 3.74
N LEU A 38 3.84 -24.40 3.87
CA LEU A 38 3.98 -22.96 4.12
C LEU A 38 3.39 -22.14 2.98
N VAL A 39 3.71 -22.46 1.72
CA VAL A 39 3.20 -21.76 0.53
C VAL A 39 1.70 -21.93 0.41
N LEU A 40 1.16 -23.14 0.56
CA LEU A 40 -0.27 -23.42 0.52
C LEU A 40 -1.00 -22.81 1.73
N SER A 41 -0.35 -22.71 2.89
CA SER A 41 -0.90 -22.01 4.05
C SER A 41 -0.91 -20.51 3.81
N VAL A 42 0.13 -19.91 3.21
CA VAL A 42 0.11 -18.48 2.86
C VAL A 42 -0.91 -18.19 1.76
N VAL A 43 -0.98 -19.04 0.72
CA VAL A 43 -1.95 -18.93 -0.38
C VAL A 43 -3.38 -19.24 0.07
N GLY A 44 -3.58 -20.08 1.09
CA GLY A 44 -4.90 -20.39 1.67
C GLY A 44 -5.32 -19.44 2.79
N MET A 45 -4.38 -18.96 3.61
CA MET A 45 -4.62 -18.00 4.69
C MET A 45 -4.77 -16.59 4.16
N LEU A 46 -4.16 -16.18 3.04
CA LEU A 46 -4.42 -14.83 2.50
C LEU A 46 -5.90 -14.65 2.16
N PRO A 47 -6.54 -15.52 1.35
CA PRO A 47 -7.97 -15.45 1.09
C PRO A 47 -8.79 -15.62 2.36
N ALA A 48 -8.42 -16.49 3.31
CA ALA A 48 -9.20 -16.73 4.52
C ALA A 48 -9.07 -15.63 5.60
N ALA A 49 -7.88 -15.04 5.78
CA ALA A 49 -7.62 -13.94 6.71
C ALA A 49 -8.16 -12.59 6.18
N THR A 50 -8.26 -12.46 4.84
CA THR A 50 -8.96 -11.36 4.17
C THR A 50 -10.46 -11.62 3.96
N ALA A 51 -10.88 -12.88 3.91
CA ALA A 51 -12.28 -13.30 3.93
C ALA A 51 -12.79 -13.34 5.37
N PHE A 52 -12.87 -12.17 5.98
CA PHE A 52 -13.82 -11.96 7.06
C PHE A 52 -14.62 -10.68 6.78
N VAL A 53 -15.92 -10.88 6.59
CA VAL A 53 -16.95 -9.85 6.49
C VAL A 53 -17.46 -9.66 7.93
N PRO A 54 -17.22 -8.51 8.59
CA PRO A 54 -17.75 -8.29 9.92
C PRO A 54 -19.28 -8.37 9.92
N GLN A 55 -19.80 -9.08 10.91
CA GLN A 55 -21.22 -9.14 11.25
C GLN A 55 -21.68 -7.77 11.77
N GLY A 56 -22.63 -7.14 11.06
CA GLY A 56 -23.44 -6.04 11.60
C GLY A 56 -23.52 -4.79 10.72
N GLY A 57 -24.70 -4.59 10.12
CA GLY A 57 -25.20 -3.27 9.71
C GLY A 57 -25.14 -2.94 8.23
N TYR A 58 -26.26 -3.17 7.54
CA TYR A 58 -26.65 -2.71 6.19
C TYR A 58 -25.78 -3.13 4.99
N GLY A 59 -26.43 -3.69 3.96
CA GLY A 59 -25.89 -3.79 2.61
C GLY A 59 -24.92 -4.94 2.30
N GLN A 60 -24.18 -5.50 3.25
CA GLN A 60 -23.03 -6.41 3.04
C GLN A 60 -23.27 -7.78 2.35
N ALA A 61 -24.40 -8.01 1.69
CA ALA A 61 -24.62 -9.23 0.90
C ALA A 61 -23.62 -9.28 -0.27
N SER A 62 -22.84 -10.37 -0.35
CA SER A 62 -21.78 -10.59 -1.33
C SER A 62 -22.23 -10.59 -2.80
N GLY A 63 -23.55 -10.53 -3.07
CA GLY A 63 -24.15 -10.47 -4.41
C GLY A 63 -24.53 -9.07 -4.89
N PHE A 64 -24.49 -8.04 -4.03
CA PHE A 64 -24.82 -6.65 -4.39
C PHE A 64 -24.03 -6.10 -5.62
N PRO A 65 -22.75 -6.44 -5.81
CA PRO A 65 -21.97 -6.04 -6.99
C PRO A 65 -22.43 -6.67 -8.31
N GLU A 66 -23.10 -7.83 -8.30
CA GLU A 66 -23.67 -8.41 -9.53
C GLU A 66 -24.88 -7.61 -10.03
N ASP A 67 -25.61 -6.95 -9.15
CA ASP A 67 -26.67 -6.02 -9.54
C ASP A 67 -26.10 -4.69 -10.05
N LEU A 68 -24.96 -4.24 -9.51
CA LEU A 68 -24.22 -3.09 -10.06
C LEU A 68 -23.69 -3.35 -11.48
N ARG A 69 -23.33 -4.59 -11.82
CA ARG A 69 -22.93 -5.00 -13.18
C ARG A 69 -24.08 -4.98 -14.20
N LYS A 70 -25.33 -5.09 -13.74
CA LYS A 70 -26.52 -4.92 -14.60
C LYS A 70 -26.79 -3.46 -14.93
N LEU A 71 -26.09 -2.52 -14.28
CA LEU A 71 -26.21 -1.10 -14.54
C LEU A 71 -25.44 -0.73 -15.80
N SER A 72 -26.13 -0.69 -16.93
CA SER A 72 -25.72 0.16 -18.04
C SER A 72 -25.62 1.62 -17.56
N GLY A 73 -24.55 2.33 -17.94
CA GLY A 73 -24.46 3.79 -17.73
C GLY A 73 -23.65 4.29 -16.52
N LEU A 74 -22.85 3.45 -15.85
CA LEU A 74 -21.93 3.92 -14.78
C LEU A 74 -20.85 4.91 -15.27
N ARG A 75 -20.58 4.93 -16.58
CA ARG A 75 -19.63 5.85 -17.23
C ARG A 75 -20.14 7.29 -17.29
N ASP A 76 -21.44 7.46 -17.48
CA ASP A 76 -22.06 8.74 -17.83
C ASP A 76 -23.10 9.15 -16.78
N VAL A 77 -22.76 8.98 -15.50
CA VAL A 77 -23.64 9.36 -14.39
C VAL A 77 -23.59 10.89 -14.22
N PRO A 78 -24.71 11.61 -14.37
CA PRO A 78 -24.74 13.05 -14.21
C PRO A 78 -24.40 13.44 -12.77
N THR A 79 -23.69 14.56 -12.63
CA THR A 79 -23.40 15.17 -11.33
C THR A 79 -24.40 16.29 -11.04
N ILE A 80 -24.92 16.33 -9.81
CA ILE A 80 -25.85 17.34 -9.31
C ILE A 80 -25.36 17.90 -7.97
N GLY A 81 -26.01 18.94 -7.46
CA GLY A 81 -25.74 19.52 -6.16
C GLY A 81 -24.84 20.75 -6.26
N LEU A 82 -23.84 20.81 -5.39
CA LEU A 82 -22.94 21.97 -5.31
C LEU A 82 -21.99 22.05 -6.52
N GLU A 83 -21.62 23.28 -6.88
CA GLU A 83 -20.66 23.54 -7.95
C GLU A 83 -19.28 22.93 -7.65
N PRO A 84 -18.52 22.57 -8.71
CA PRO A 84 -17.18 22.03 -8.55
C PRO A 84 -16.28 22.90 -7.64
N GLY A 85 -15.66 22.25 -6.65
CA GLY A 85 -14.78 22.90 -5.67
C GLY A 85 -15.46 23.53 -4.46
N GLU A 86 -16.80 23.58 -4.41
CA GLU A 86 -17.56 24.04 -3.23
C GLU A 86 -18.03 22.89 -2.33
N ALA A 87 -18.08 21.67 -2.88
CA ALA A 87 -18.56 20.49 -2.19
C ALA A 87 -17.43 19.72 -1.51
N ALA A 88 -17.67 19.28 -0.27
CA ALA A 88 -16.73 18.46 0.47
C ALA A 88 -16.78 16.97 0.11
N PHE A 89 -17.96 16.49 -0.24
CA PHE A 89 -18.26 15.06 -0.34
C PHE A 89 -19.02 14.76 -1.62
N ASN A 90 -18.87 13.52 -2.08
CA ASN A 90 -19.64 12.97 -3.19
C ASN A 90 -20.37 11.72 -2.73
N ARG A 91 -21.60 11.54 -3.19
CA ARG A 91 -22.34 10.30 -3.03
C ARG A 91 -23.17 9.96 -4.27
N VAL A 92 -23.28 8.69 -4.61
CA VAL A 92 -24.22 8.19 -5.59
C VAL A 92 -25.60 8.09 -4.95
N ALA A 93 -26.59 8.73 -5.57
CA ALA A 93 -27.99 8.60 -5.21
C ALA A 93 -28.75 7.83 -6.29
N LEU A 94 -29.69 6.99 -5.87
CA LEU A 94 -30.70 6.39 -6.73
C LEU A 94 -31.81 7.41 -6.98
N VAL A 95 -32.17 7.60 -8.24
CA VAL A 95 -33.23 8.52 -8.68
C VAL A 95 -34.56 7.79 -8.69
N GLU A 96 -35.42 8.07 -7.73
CA GLU A 96 -36.79 7.55 -7.67
C GLU A 96 -37.79 8.62 -8.11
N ARG A 97 -38.60 8.31 -9.13
CA ARG A 97 -39.66 9.20 -9.61
C ARG A 97 -41.01 8.71 -9.09
N ARG A 98 -41.65 9.50 -8.22
CA ARG A 98 -42.94 9.14 -7.61
C ARG A 98 -43.83 10.36 -7.45
N ALA A 99 -45.08 10.27 -7.91
CA ALA A 99 -46.09 11.32 -7.78
C ALA A 99 -45.62 12.71 -8.27
N GLY A 100 -44.91 12.76 -9.40
CA GLY A 100 -44.40 14.00 -9.99
C GLY A 100 -43.15 14.58 -9.32
N LYS A 101 -42.60 13.90 -8.31
CA LYS A 101 -41.37 14.29 -7.61
C LYS A 101 -40.19 13.40 -8.00
N THR A 102 -39.00 13.98 -7.96
CA THR A 102 -37.73 13.26 -8.10
C THR A 102 -37.06 13.18 -6.74
N LEU A 103 -36.98 11.98 -6.18
CA LEU A 103 -36.41 11.70 -4.87
C LEU A 103 -35.01 11.11 -5.02
N LEU A 104 -34.07 11.61 -4.22
CA LEU A 104 -32.72 11.09 -4.09
C LEU A 104 -32.66 10.11 -2.92
N ARG A 105 -32.45 8.84 -3.23
CA ARG A 105 -32.46 7.75 -2.26
C ARG A 105 -31.08 7.12 -2.16
N ASP A 106 -30.76 6.60 -0.97
CA ASP A 106 -29.62 5.71 -0.80
C ASP A 106 -29.77 4.47 -1.72
N PRO A 107 -28.77 4.13 -2.57
CA PRO A 107 -28.82 2.92 -3.38
C PRO A 107 -28.86 1.62 -2.57
N PHE A 108 -28.40 1.66 -1.31
CA PHE A 108 -28.18 0.47 -0.48
C PHE A 108 -29.23 0.29 0.62
N SER A 109 -30.09 1.29 0.81
CA SER A 109 -31.17 1.25 1.80
C SER A 109 -32.45 1.85 1.24
N ASN A 110 -33.54 1.75 2.00
CA ASN A 110 -34.80 2.39 1.62
C ASN A 110 -34.87 3.86 2.10
N THR A 111 -33.72 4.44 2.49
CA THR A 111 -33.67 5.79 3.05
C THR A 111 -33.69 6.83 1.95
N VAL A 112 -34.75 7.64 1.91
CA VAL A 112 -34.79 8.85 1.07
C VAL A 112 -34.03 9.96 1.78
N TRP A 113 -33.05 10.56 1.10
CA TRP A 113 -32.26 11.65 1.67
C TRP A 113 -32.95 13.00 1.50
N ARG A 114 -33.41 13.30 0.28
CA ARG A 114 -34.12 14.55 -0.05
C ARG A 114 -34.83 14.46 -1.40
N GLU A 115 -35.67 15.45 -1.67
CA GLU A 115 -36.18 15.75 -3.01
C GLU A 115 -35.11 16.53 -3.80
N ALA A 116 -34.96 16.21 -5.09
CA ALA A 116 -34.14 16.98 -6.01
C ALA A 116 -34.85 18.31 -6.36
N THR A 117 -34.08 19.37 -6.61
CA THR A 117 -34.66 20.60 -7.18
C THR A 117 -35.14 20.35 -8.61
N ALA A 118 -35.92 21.27 -9.18
CA ALA A 118 -36.37 21.16 -10.57
C ALA A 118 -35.17 21.11 -11.54
N GLU A 119 -34.16 21.95 -11.31
CA GLU A 119 -32.92 21.99 -12.10
C GLU A 119 -32.13 20.68 -11.97
N GLU A 120 -31.97 20.14 -10.76
CA GLU A 120 -31.29 18.86 -10.54
C GLU A 120 -32.07 17.70 -11.15
N ALA A 121 -33.40 17.74 -11.14
CA ALA A 121 -34.25 16.73 -11.78
C ALA A 121 -34.12 16.77 -13.30
N GLU A 122 -33.96 17.95 -13.89
CA GLU A 122 -33.68 18.13 -15.32
C GLU A 122 -32.28 17.60 -15.68
N LEU A 123 -31.25 17.95 -14.90
CA LEU A 123 -29.88 17.45 -15.05
C LEU A 123 -29.80 15.93 -14.90
N ALA A 124 -30.54 15.35 -13.95
CA ALA A 124 -30.66 13.91 -13.79
C ALA A 124 -31.28 13.26 -15.04
N GLY A 125 -32.18 13.97 -15.74
CA GLY A 125 -32.79 13.55 -16.98
C GLY A 125 -33.49 12.19 -16.85
N GLY A 126 -33.12 11.23 -17.70
CA GLY A 126 -33.59 9.83 -17.64
C GLY A 126 -32.71 8.91 -16.79
N SER A 127 -31.68 9.43 -16.12
CA SER A 127 -30.69 8.62 -15.42
C SER A 127 -31.30 7.92 -14.20
N THR A 128 -30.83 6.69 -13.97
CA THR A 128 -31.17 5.89 -12.78
C THR A 128 -30.39 6.36 -11.56
N TYR A 129 -29.17 6.85 -11.77
CA TYR A 129 -28.28 7.35 -10.73
C TYR A 129 -27.83 8.76 -11.05
N VAL A 130 -27.44 9.47 -10.00
CA VAL A 130 -26.74 10.75 -10.04
C VAL A 130 -25.58 10.67 -9.04
N VAL A 131 -24.51 11.41 -9.31
CA VAL A 131 -23.50 11.74 -8.29
C VAL A 131 -23.92 13.08 -7.68
N GLU A 132 -24.26 13.08 -6.40
CA GLU A 132 -24.55 14.29 -5.66
C GLU A 132 -23.27 14.81 -4.98
N ALA A 133 -22.89 16.04 -5.32
CA ALA A 133 -21.86 16.81 -4.65
C ALA A 133 -22.49 17.63 -3.50
N PHE A 134 -22.05 17.40 -2.26
CA PHE A 134 -22.66 18.00 -1.07
C PHE A 134 -21.63 18.35 0.02
N GLY A 135 -22.10 18.98 1.10
CA GLY A 135 -21.25 19.41 2.22
C GLY A 135 -20.52 20.71 1.90
N ARG A 136 -21.25 21.82 1.87
CA ARG A 136 -20.70 23.14 1.52
C ARG A 136 -19.66 23.58 2.57
N ILE A 137 -18.47 23.95 2.10
CA ILE A 137 -17.45 24.58 2.95
C ILE A 137 -17.87 26.02 3.27
N PRO A 138 -17.79 26.48 4.54
CA PRO A 138 -18.04 27.88 4.88
C PRO A 138 -17.16 28.83 4.09
N GLU A 139 -17.67 30.03 3.80
CA GLU A 139 -16.90 31.07 3.12
C GLU A 139 -15.58 31.36 3.85
N ARG A 140 -14.57 31.77 3.07
CA ARG A 140 -13.22 32.08 3.57
C ARG A 140 -12.63 30.98 4.45
N THR A 141 -12.90 29.72 4.12
CA THR A 141 -12.38 28.55 4.85
C THR A 141 -11.69 27.60 3.89
N LEU A 142 -10.45 27.22 4.18
CA LEU A 142 -9.69 26.22 3.44
C LEU A 142 -9.56 24.94 4.27
N THR A 143 -9.89 23.80 3.65
CA THR A 143 -9.62 22.48 4.21
C THR A 143 -8.52 21.81 3.42
N LEU A 144 -7.40 21.54 4.06
CA LEU A 144 -6.25 20.89 3.42
C LEU A 144 -6.39 19.38 3.53
N ILE A 145 -6.34 18.71 2.38
CA ILE A 145 -6.28 17.25 2.32
C ILE A 145 -5.03 16.78 1.60
N PHE A 146 -4.40 15.74 2.12
CA PHE A 146 -3.14 15.21 1.59
C PHE A 146 -3.30 13.76 1.18
N ALA A 147 -2.93 13.40 -0.05
CA ALA A 147 -3.02 12.04 -0.57
C ALA A 147 -1.65 11.34 -0.63
N HIS A 148 -1.67 10.05 -0.98
CA HIS A 148 -0.52 9.19 -1.29
C HIS A 148 0.49 8.91 -0.15
N GLY A 149 0.38 9.58 1.00
CA GLY A 149 1.21 9.30 2.18
C GLY A 149 0.80 8.00 2.90
N PRO A 150 1.48 7.66 4.01
CA PRO A 150 2.67 8.33 4.53
C PRO A 150 3.93 8.04 3.70
N ASP A 151 4.72 9.08 3.45
CA ASP A 151 6.02 9.00 2.78
C ASP A 151 7.13 9.42 3.76
N PRO A 152 8.28 8.72 3.80
CA PRO A 152 9.32 8.98 4.80
C PRO A 152 10.08 10.28 4.59
N ARG A 153 9.96 10.91 3.43
CA ARG A 153 10.57 12.21 3.14
C ARG A 153 9.54 13.33 3.27
N TYR A 154 8.47 13.28 2.49
CA TYR A 154 7.56 14.43 2.37
C TYR A 154 6.59 14.57 3.54
N THR A 155 6.06 13.46 4.06
CA THR A 155 5.05 13.55 5.13
C THR A 155 5.61 14.20 6.41
N PRO A 156 6.81 13.84 6.92
CA PRO A 156 7.39 14.52 8.08
C PRO A 156 7.62 16.02 7.87
N GLU A 157 8.10 16.44 6.70
CA GLU A 157 8.35 17.85 6.40
C GLU A 157 7.05 18.66 6.35
N ILE A 158 5.98 18.07 5.79
CA ILE A 158 4.64 18.67 5.80
C ILE A 158 4.13 18.83 7.23
N LEU A 159 4.30 17.79 8.06
CA LEU A 159 3.86 17.83 9.46
C LEU A 159 4.60 18.90 10.27
N ASP A 160 5.91 19.07 10.06
CA ASP A 160 6.69 20.12 10.71
C ASP A 160 6.17 21.52 10.32
N LEU A 161 5.83 21.73 9.04
CA LEU A 161 5.26 23.00 8.57
C LEU A 161 3.85 23.25 9.15
N LEU A 162 2.99 22.23 9.15
CA LEU A 162 1.64 22.34 9.72
C LEU A 162 1.68 22.63 11.23
N ALA A 163 2.58 21.96 11.97
CA ALA A 163 2.79 22.20 13.39
C ALA A 163 3.28 23.63 13.65
N LYS A 164 4.23 24.13 12.86
CA LYS A 164 4.72 25.52 12.94
C LYS A 164 3.59 26.54 12.72
N GLU A 165 2.68 26.24 11.80
CA GLU A 165 1.55 27.12 11.46
C GLU A 165 0.34 26.93 12.37
N GLY A 166 0.36 25.95 13.28
CA GLY A 166 -0.74 25.60 14.17
C GLY A 166 -1.98 25.09 13.43
N MET A 167 -1.76 24.40 12.30
CA MET A 167 -2.82 24.06 11.35
C MET A 167 -3.06 22.55 11.30
N PRO A 168 -4.25 22.07 11.67
CA PRO A 168 -4.61 20.68 11.44
C PRO A 168 -5.02 20.47 9.98
N ALA A 169 -4.95 19.22 9.51
CA ALA A 169 -5.26 18.81 8.14
C ALA A 169 -5.84 17.40 8.14
N THR A 170 -6.28 16.92 6.97
CA THR A 170 -6.71 15.53 6.79
C THR A 170 -5.78 14.79 5.82
N PHE A 171 -5.31 13.61 6.20
CA PHE A 171 -4.42 12.78 5.39
C PHE A 171 -5.15 11.54 4.91
N PHE A 172 -5.01 11.21 3.64
CA PHE A 172 -5.59 10.03 3.01
C PHE A 172 -4.47 9.04 2.73
N ALA A 173 -4.40 8.04 3.60
CA ALA A 173 -3.29 7.11 3.66
C ALA A 173 -3.50 5.91 2.74
N VAL A 174 -2.43 5.53 2.02
CA VAL A 174 -2.37 4.28 1.28
C VAL A 174 -1.98 3.16 2.24
N GLY A 175 -2.74 2.07 2.26
CA GLY A 175 -2.55 0.98 3.23
C GLY A 175 -1.14 0.39 3.21
N GLU A 176 -0.56 0.20 2.02
CA GLU A 176 0.82 -0.29 1.88
C GLU A 176 1.84 0.64 2.57
N ASN A 177 1.61 1.95 2.52
CA ASN A 177 2.48 2.94 3.13
C ASN A 177 2.33 2.98 4.66
N LEU A 178 1.12 2.72 5.18
CA LEU A 178 0.91 2.54 6.62
C LEU A 178 1.72 1.36 7.17
N ILE A 179 1.85 0.28 6.39
CA ILE A 179 2.67 -0.87 6.77
C ILE A 179 4.17 -0.53 6.77
N LYS A 180 4.63 0.23 5.77
CA LYS A 180 6.05 0.64 5.65
C LYS A 180 6.47 1.65 6.71
N HIS A 181 5.58 2.58 7.04
CA HIS A 181 5.87 3.77 7.84
C HIS A 181 4.87 3.94 9.00
N PRO A 182 4.74 2.94 9.88
CA PRO A 182 3.76 2.97 10.96
C PRO A 182 4.04 4.10 11.97
N ASP A 183 5.30 4.46 12.16
CA ASP A 183 5.73 5.58 13.01
C ASP A 183 5.22 6.93 12.52
N ILE A 184 5.22 7.16 11.20
CA ILE A 184 4.68 8.39 10.60
C ILE A 184 3.16 8.42 10.73
N PHE A 185 2.49 7.28 10.57
CA PHE A 185 1.05 7.21 10.82
C PHE A 185 0.69 7.54 12.28
N ARG A 186 1.39 6.98 13.26
CA ARG A 186 1.17 7.34 14.68
C ARG A 186 1.45 8.82 14.93
N ARG A 187 2.43 9.40 14.23
CA ARG A 187 2.72 10.83 14.29
C ARG A 187 1.53 11.65 13.79
N LEU A 188 0.92 11.29 12.66
CA LEU A 188 -0.28 11.96 12.12
C LEU A 188 -1.41 12.01 13.15
N VAL A 189 -1.73 10.86 13.74
CA VAL A 189 -2.79 10.70 14.73
C VAL A 189 -2.48 11.48 16.01
N ARG A 190 -1.25 11.36 16.53
CA ARG A 190 -0.80 12.05 17.75
C ARG A 190 -0.80 13.57 17.62
N GLU A 191 -0.50 14.10 16.44
CA GLU A 191 -0.47 15.55 16.17
C GLU A 191 -1.87 16.13 15.88
N GLY A 192 -2.93 15.32 16.00
CA GLY A 192 -4.32 15.76 15.91
C GLY A 192 -4.81 15.94 14.47
N HIS A 193 -4.13 15.34 13.50
CA HIS A 193 -4.62 15.30 12.13
C HIS A 193 -5.65 14.18 11.96
N LEU A 194 -6.63 14.41 11.10
CA LEU A 194 -7.52 13.33 10.68
C LEU A 194 -6.79 12.46 9.66
N VAL A 195 -6.98 11.15 9.77
CA VAL A 195 -6.57 10.20 8.73
C VAL A 195 -7.79 9.51 8.13
N GLY A 196 -7.79 9.34 6.82
CA GLY A 196 -8.79 8.65 6.02
C GLY A 196 -8.14 7.63 5.08
N ASN A 197 -8.98 6.83 4.43
CA ASN A 197 -8.58 5.70 3.62
C ASN A 197 -8.35 6.12 2.16
N HIS A 198 -7.21 5.76 1.58
CA HIS A 198 -6.86 6.00 0.17
C HIS A 198 -6.52 4.71 -0.58
N THR A 199 -7.25 3.64 -0.27
CA THR A 199 -7.04 2.26 -0.75
C THR A 199 -5.76 1.60 -0.27
N MET A 200 -5.66 0.28 -0.47
CA MET A 200 -4.55 -0.53 0.03
C MET A 200 -3.29 -0.33 -0.80
N SER A 201 -3.42 -0.33 -2.13
CA SER A 201 -2.28 -0.26 -3.05
C SER A 201 -2.38 0.89 -4.05
N HIS A 202 -3.27 1.86 -3.84
CA HIS A 202 -3.52 2.95 -4.78
C HIS A 202 -3.92 2.45 -6.19
N GLY A 203 -4.65 1.33 -6.26
CA GLY A 203 -5.07 0.69 -7.50
C GLY A 203 -6.43 1.17 -7.99
N ASP A 204 -6.63 1.14 -9.32
CA ASP A 204 -7.94 1.37 -9.94
C ASP A 204 -8.97 0.32 -9.51
N PHE A 205 -10.23 0.76 -9.39
CA PHE A 205 -11.35 -0.15 -9.19
C PHE A 205 -11.64 -0.93 -10.47
N ARG A 206 -11.82 -2.23 -10.32
CA ARG A 206 -12.00 -3.18 -11.42
C ARG A 206 -13.45 -3.63 -11.48
N VAL A 207 -14.13 -3.34 -12.58
CA VAL A 207 -15.51 -3.78 -12.85
C VAL A 207 -15.67 -5.30 -12.72
N GLN A 208 -14.61 -6.04 -13.09
CA GLN A 208 -14.64 -7.50 -13.10
C GLN A 208 -14.30 -8.16 -11.76
N ASP A 209 -13.88 -7.39 -10.75
CA ASP A 209 -13.25 -7.94 -9.55
C ASP A 209 -13.69 -7.19 -8.27
N ASP A 210 -14.92 -7.49 -7.81
CA ASP A 210 -15.47 -6.94 -6.57
C ASP A 210 -14.62 -7.29 -5.34
N GLY A 211 -14.14 -8.52 -5.28
CA GLY A 211 -13.29 -8.98 -4.19
C GLY A 211 -12.06 -8.11 -4.05
N PHE A 212 -11.37 -7.83 -5.16
CA PHE A 212 -10.25 -6.90 -5.18
C PHE A 212 -10.65 -5.50 -4.72
N ASN A 213 -11.74 -4.92 -5.25
CA ASN A 213 -12.20 -3.58 -4.90
C ASN A 213 -12.53 -3.43 -3.41
N ARG A 214 -13.20 -4.43 -2.83
CA ARG A 214 -13.50 -4.46 -1.39
C ARG A 214 -12.23 -4.54 -0.57
N GLN A 215 -11.27 -5.38 -0.97
CA GLN A 215 -10.00 -5.51 -0.25
C GLN A 215 -9.14 -4.25 -0.34
N GLN A 216 -9.25 -3.46 -1.42
CA GLN A 216 -8.62 -2.15 -1.49
C GLN A 216 -9.09 -1.23 -0.36
N ILE A 217 -10.37 -1.27 0.03
CA ILE A 217 -10.89 -0.42 1.10
C ILE A 217 -10.68 -1.08 2.47
N ILE A 218 -11.14 -2.33 2.64
CA ILE A 218 -11.14 -3.04 3.93
C ILE A 218 -9.71 -3.25 4.44
N GLY A 219 -8.76 -3.57 3.56
CA GLY A 219 -7.36 -3.82 3.95
C GLY A 219 -6.75 -2.61 4.67
N THR A 220 -6.91 -1.41 4.11
CA THR A 220 -6.38 -0.18 4.71
C THR A 220 -7.00 0.12 6.07
N ASP A 221 -8.31 -0.07 6.22
CA ASP A 221 -9.01 0.15 7.50
C ASP A 221 -8.51 -0.78 8.60
N ARG A 222 -8.31 -2.06 8.29
CA ARG A 222 -7.71 -3.01 9.24
C ARG A 222 -6.30 -2.62 9.63
N VAL A 223 -5.48 -2.17 8.67
CA VAL A 223 -4.12 -1.70 8.94
C VAL A 223 -4.13 -0.46 9.85
N MET A 224 -5.03 0.50 9.63
CA MET A 224 -5.17 1.68 10.51
C MET A 224 -5.50 1.26 11.95
N ARG A 225 -6.47 0.34 12.14
CA ARG A 225 -6.77 -0.22 13.48
C ARG A 225 -5.57 -0.94 14.08
N ALA A 226 -4.92 -1.83 13.33
CA ALA A 226 -3.79 -2.63 13.82
C ALA A 226 -2.56 -1.79 14.21
N VAL A 227 -2.29 -0.68 13.51
CA VAL A 227 -1.10 0.12 13.76
C VAL A 227 -1.27 1.09 14.93
N ASP A 228 -2.46 1.70 15.10
CA ASP A 228 -2.67 2.78 16.08
C ASP A 228 -4.08 2.85 16.69
N ASN A 229 -4.87 1.77 16.65
CA ASN A 229 -6.23 1.73 17.21
C ASN A 229 -7.13 2.88 16.70
N TYR A 230 -6.96 3.22 15.43
CA TYR A 230 -7.60 4.35 14.80
C TYR A 230 -8.57 3.85 13.73
N GLU A 231 -9.83 4.29 13.79
CA GLU A 231 -10.87 3.95 12.82
C GLU A 231 -11.36 5.21 12.11
N SER A 232 -11.45 5.14 10.79
CA SER A 232 -11.98 6.23 9.97
C SER A 232 -12.83 5.71 8.83
N ARG A 233 -13.95 6.39 8.60
CA ARG A 233 -14.87 6.13 7.49
C ARG A 233 -14.74 7.14 6.36
N LEU A 234 -13.71 8.00 6.40
CA LEU A 234 -13.41 8.91 5.31
C LEU A 234 -12.70 8.16 4.20
N PHE A 235 -13.09 8.39 2.94
CA PHE A 235 -12.50 7.73 1.80
C PHE A 235 -12.15 8.73 0.70
N LEU A 236 -10.91 8.67 0.21
CA LEU A 236 -10.47 9.40 -0.96
C LEU A 236 -10.25 8.41 -2.08
N ILE A 237 -10.96 8.62 -3.18
CA ILE A 237 -10.91 7.73 -4.34
C ILE A 237 -9.52 7.89 -5.00
N PRO A 238 -8.80 6.80 -5.32
CA PRO A 238 -7.59 6.88 -6.12
C PRO A 238 -7.93 7.38 -7.53
N ALA A 239 -6.99 8.05 -8.19
CA ALA A 239 -7.20 8.53 -9.56
C ALA A 239 -7.58 7.36 -10.50
N GLY A 240 -8.57 7.59 -11.37
CA GLY A 240 -9.07 6.60 -12.33
C GLY A 240 -10.06 7.22 -13.32
N GLY A 241 -10.43 6.48 -14.38
CA GLY A 241 -11.44 6.92 -15.34
C GLY A 241 -12.85 7.05 -14.72
N ALA A 242 -13.79 7.71 -15.42
CA ALA A 242 -15.13 7.98 -14.90
C ALA A 242 -15.87 6.73 -14.39
N GLU A 243 -15.75 5.60 -15.11
CA GLU A 243 -16.31 4.31 -14.68
C GLU A 243 -15.71 3.81 -13.35
N SER A 244 -14.39 3.90 -13.21
CA SER A 244 -13.65 3.53 -11.99
C SER A 244 -14.10 4.41 -10.82
N ARG A 245 -14.34 5.71 -11.05
CA ARG A 245 -14.78 6.67 -10.03
C ARG A 245 -16.18 6.36 -9.50
N THR A 246 -17.17 6.18 -10.37
CA THR A 246 -18.55 5.86 -9.94
C THR A 246 -18.60 4.52 -9.22
N LEU A 247 -17.85 3.53 -9.72
CA LEU A 247 -17.74 2.23 -9.08
C LEU A 247 -17.11 2.35 -7.68
N ALA A 248 -16.02 3.12 -7.55
CA ALA A 248 -15.38 3.37 -6.26
C ALA A 248 -16.32 4.06 -5.26
N LEU A 249 -17.11 5.05 -5.70
CA LEU A 249 -18.14 5.71 -4.87
C LEU A 249 -19.15 4.69 -4.32
N LEU A 250 -19.68 3.83 -5.19
CA LEU A 250 -20.64 2.80 -4.82
C LEU A 250 -20.05 1.81 -3.81
N HIS A 251 -18.84 1.29 -4.06
CA HIS A 251 -18.18 0.39 -3.13
C HIS A 251 -17.91 1.04 -1.77
N ALA A 252 -17.43 2.28 -1.76
CA ALA A 252 -17.16 3.02 -0.54
C ALA A 252 -18.45 3.23 0.27
N GLN A 253 -19.51 3.73 -0.34
CA GLN A 253 -20.81 3.92 0.32
C GLN A 253 -21.39 2.61 0.85
N HIS A 254 -21.33 1.55 0.04
CA HIS A 254 -21.79 0.23 0.43
C HIS A 254 -21.09 -0.30 1.69
N LEU A 255 -19.80 0.02 1.82
CA LEU A 255 -18.98 -0.33 2.98
C LEU A 255 -19.13 0.67 4.14
N GLY A 256 -19.99 1.67 4.01
CA GLY A 256 -20.25 2.69 5.03
C GLY A 256 -19.18 3.77 5.11
N TYR A 257 -18.46 4.04 4.02
CA TYR A 257 -17.52 5.16 3.92
C TYR A 257 -18.20 6.39 3.33
N LEU A 258 -17.66 7.56 3.69
CA LEU A 258 -17.99 8.86 3.13
C LEU A 258 -16.92 9.26 2.11
N PRO A 259 -17.21 9.18 0.81
CA PRO A 259 -16.28 9.59 -0.23
C PRO A 259 -16.14 11.11 -0.27
N LEU A 260 -14.90 11.57 -0.33
CA LEU A 260 -14.58 12.98 -0.48
C LEU A 260 -14.61 13.42 -1.93
N ASN A 261 -14.86 14.71 -2.09
CA ASN A 261 -14.68 15.38 -3.35
C ASN A 261 -13.21 15.77 -3.59
N GLN A 262 -12.79 15.78 -4.86
CA GLN A 262 -11.42 15.97 -5.33
C GLN A 262 -11.32 17.08 -6.40
N ASP A 263 -12.37 17.87 -6.59
CA ASP A 263 -12.47 18.79 -7.73
C ASP A 263 -11.37 19.85 -7.80
N LEU A 264 -10.76 20.20 -6.66
CA LEU A 264 -9.62 21.10 -6.59
C LEU A 264 -8.35 20.32 -6.25
N ASP A 265 -7.87 19.58 -7.25
CA ASP A 265 -6.56 18.92 -7.27
C ASP A 265 -5.50 19.93 -7.74
N MET A 266 -4.51 20.17 -6.88
CA MET A 266 -3.42 21.10 -7.14
C MET A 266 -2.42 20.59 -8.17
N ARG A 267 -2.47 19.30 -8.54
CA ARG A 267 -1.58 18.66 -9.51
C ARG A 267 -0.09 18.92 -9.23
N ASP A 268 0.25 18.95 -7.94
CA ASP A 268 1.59 19.23 -7.44
C ASP A 268 2.58 18.08 -7.65
N ARG A 269 2.06 16.87 -7.93
CA ARG A 269 2.86 15.67 -8.22
C ARG A 269 3.50 15.73 -9.61
N GLY A 270 4.75 15.29 -9.70
CA GLY A 270 5.52 15.29 -10.95
C GLY A 270 6.09 16.67 -11.31
N SER A 271 5.85 17.68 -10.47
CA SER A 271 6.55 18.96 -10.53
C SER A 271 7.91 18.84 -9.84
N GLU A 272 8.93 19.46 -10.41
CA GLU A 272 10.25 19.53 -9.76
C GLU A 272 10.15 20.35 -8.45
N PRO A 273 10.77 19.90 -7.35
CA PRO A 273 10.89 20.69 -6.12
C PRO A 273 11.48 22.08 -6.43
N GLY A 274 10.90 23.13 -5.84
CA GLY A 274 11.26 24.53 -6.13
C GLY A 274 10.57 25.18 -7.34
N SER A 275 9.68 24.48 -8.05
CA SER A 275 8.84 25.09 -9.09
C SER A 275 7.77 26.01 -8.49
N THR A 276 7.43 27.11 -9.18
CA THR A 276 6.31 27.97 -8.80
C THR A 276 5.00 27.29 -9.18
N ALA A 277 4.56 26.33 -8.38
CA ALA A 277 3.27 25.73 -8.58
C ALA A 277 2.15 26.71 -8.22
N ALA A 278 1.11 26.72 -9.05
CA ALA A 278 0.00 27.65 -8.91
C ALA A 278 -0.77 27.38 -7.61
N VAL A 279 -1.08 28.41 -6.84
CA VAL A 279 -2.00 28.33 -5.70
C VAL A 279 -3.44 28.53 -6.20
N PRO A 280 -4.46 27.96 -5.53
CA PRO A 280 -5.85 28.17 -5.94
C PRO A 280 -6.23 29.65 -5.82
N GLU A 281 -7.21 30.05 -6.63
CA GLU A 281 -7.80 31.37 -6.52
C GLU A 281 -8.52 31.54 -5.17
N LEU A 282 -8.29 32.68 -4.53
CA LEU A 282 -8.85 33.04 -3.23
C LEU A 282 -10.01 34.04 -3.43
N ASP A 283 -11.11 33.55 -3.98
CA ASP A 283 -12.31 34.30 -4.39
C ASP A 283 -13.34 34.55 -3.26
N GLY A 284 -12.94 34.32 -2.00
CA GLY A 284 -13.82 34.37 -0.83
C GLY A 284 -14.60 33.08 -0.56
N LYS A 285 -14.64 32.12 -1.49
CA LYS A 285 -15.36 30.85 -1.30
C LYS A 285 -14.58 29.89 -0.41
N GLY A 286 -15.32 29.00 0.27
CA GLY A 286 -14.74 27.87 0.98
C GLY A 286 -14.28 26.78 0.00
N ARG A 287 -13.10 26.19 0.24
CA ARG A 287 -12.50 25.20 -0.68
C ARG A 287 -11.84 24.04 0.07
N ILE A 288 -11.94 22.84 -0.51
CA ILE A 288 -11.01 21.74 -0.21
C ILE A 288 -9.81 21.88 -1.14
N VAL A 289 -8.61 21.73 -0.62
CA VAL A 289 -7.37 21.77 -1.41
C VAL A 289 -6.69 20.41 -1.31
N LEU A 290 -6.64 19.67 -2.42
CA LEU A 290 -5.97 18.38 -2.51
C LEU A 290 -4.50 18.55 -2.91
N LEU A 291 -3.61 18.06 -2.05
CA LEU A 291 -2.15 18.06 -2.19
C LEU A 291 -1.60 16.63 -2.06
N ASN A 292 -0.36 16.42 -2.45
CA ASN A 292 0.29 15.11 -2.32
C ASN A 292 1.34 15.09 -1.21
N ALA A 293 1.24 14.10 -0.32
CA ALA A 293 2.22 13.85 0.74
C ALA A 293 3.12 12.64 0.42
N GLY A 294 3.17 12.20 -0.84
CA GLY A 294 3.93 11.04 -1.30
C GLY A 294 3.65 10.68 -2.75
N GLY A 295 4.10 9.49 -3.17
CA GLY A 295 3.82 8.95 -4.51
C GLY A 295 4.70 9.49 -5.64
N GLY A 296 5.83 10.11 -5.31
CA GLY A 296 6.81 10.67 -6.24
C GLY A 296 7.27 12.08 -5.84
N PRO A 297 8.08 12.75 -6.66
CA PRO A 297 8.39 14.17 -6.48
C PRO A 297 7.14 15.04 -6.43
N THR A 298 7.14 16.01 -5.52
CA THR A 298 6.04 16.97 -5.32
C THR A 298 6.59 18.35 -4.93
N ALA A 299 5.88 19.40 -5.32
CA ALA A 299 6.10 20.79 -4.90
C ALA A 299 5.19 21.23 -3.72
N THR A 300 4.62 20.27 -2.98
CA THR A 300 3.62 20.54 -1.93
C THR A 300 4.11 21.53 -0.87
N LEU A 301 5.38 21.47 -0.45
CA LEU A 301 5.89 22.35 0.61
C LEU A 301 5.96 23.82 0.17
N GLU A 302 6.43 24.08 -1.05
CA GLU A 302 6.49 25.41 -1.62
C GLU A 302 5.08 25.98 -1.83
N MET A 303 4.16 25.15 -2.32
CA MET A 303 2.76 25.52 -2.51
C MET A 303 2.08 25.83 -1.19
N LEU A 304 2.25 24.98 -0.19
CA LEU A 304 1.64 25.12 1.12
C LEU A 304 2.11 26.40 1.79
N THR A 305 3.42 26.69 1.73
CA THR A 305 4.00 27.94 2.26
C THR A 305 3.37 29.18 1.62
N GLN A 306 3.24 29.19 0.29
CA GLN A 306 2.65 30.33 -0.43
C GLN A 306 1.15 30.46 -0.18
N LEU A 307 0.42 29.35 -0.19
CA LEU A 307 -1.02 29.30 0.02
C LEU A 307 -1.37 29.80 1.43
N ILE A 308 -0.70 29.29 2.46
CA ILE A 308 -0.95 29.68 3.85
C ILE A 308 -0.75 31.19 4.01
N SER A 309 0.38 31.72 3.54
CA SER A 309 0.68 33.14 3.64
C SER A 309 -0.37 34.01 2.95
N ARG A 310 -0.73 33.69 1.70
CA ARG A 310 -1.73 34.45 0.93
C ARG A 310 -3.13 34.35 1.51
N ALA A 311 -3.55 33.15 1.90
CA ALA A 311 -4.86 32.90 2.46
C ALA A 311 -5.04 33.63 3.80
N LYS A 312 -4.06 33.54 4.71
CA LYS A 312 -4.08 34.28 5.99
C LYS A 312 -4.13 35.79 5.75
N ALA A 313 -3.34 36.32 4.82
CA ALA A 313 -3.35 37.75 4.47
C ALA A 313 -4.71 38.22 3.92
N GLN A 314 -5.47 37.32 3.29
CA GLN A 314 -6.82 37.58 2.80
C GLN A 314 -7.92 37.20 3.80
N GLY A 315 -7.59 36.85 5.05
CA GLY A 315 -8.57 36.55 6.09
C GLY A 315 -9.26 35.20 5.95
N TYR A 316 -8.63 34.24 5.29
CA TYR A 316 -9.09 32.84 5.30
C TYR A 316 -8.74 32.15 6.62
N THR A 317 -9.60 31.23 7.02
CA THR A 317 -9.37 30.29 8.12
C THR A 317 -9.05 28.90 7.58
N PHE A 318 -8.42 28.07 8.41
CA PHE A 318 -8.06 26.70 8.08
C PHE A 318 -8.72 25.74 9.05
N THR A 319 -9.26 24.64 8.54
CA THR A 319 -9.91 23.60 9.34
C THR A 319 -9.62 22.21 8.78
N THR A 320 -9.83 21.17 9.60
CA THR A 320 -10.02 19.80 9.10
C THR A 320 -11.44 19.63 8.55
N LEU A 321 -11.73 18.45 8.03
CA LEU A 321 -13.09 18.09 7.62
C LEU A 321 -14.05 17.92 8.80
N GLU A 322 -13.56 17.77 10.03
CA GLU A 322 -14.36 17.37 11.20
C GLU A 322 -15.64 18.21 11.39
N PRO A 323 -15.64 19.55 11.28
CA PRO A 323 -16.85 20.35 11.45
C PRO A 323 -17.96 20.05 10.42
N LEU A 324 -17.61 19.41 9.31
CA LEU A 324 -18.52 19.04 8.23
C LEU A 324 -18.99 17.59 8.33
N LEU A 325 -18.38 16.79 9.21
CA LEU A 325 -18.66 15.37 9.30
C LEU A 325 -19.95 15.12 10.10
N PRO A 326 -20.90 14.34 9.55
CA PRO A 326 -21.94 13.76 10.36
C PRO A 326 -21.32 12.86 11.44
N SER A 327 -21.93 12.79 12.63
CA SER A 327 -21.40 12.06 13.79
C SER A 327 -20.86 10.64 13.50
N PRO A 328 -21.51 9.80 12.65
CA PRO A 328 -20.99 8.48 12.33
C PRO A 328 -19.65 8.45 11.57
N PHE A 329 -19.27 9.56 10.91
CA PHE A 329 -18.08 9.67 10.07
C PHE A 329 -16.91 10.37 10.75
N VAL A 330 -17.11 10.91 11.96
CA VAL A 330 -16.02 11.44 12.78
C VAL A 330 -15.08 10.29 13.14
N PRO A 331 -13.77 10.38 12.82
CA PRO A 331 -12.83 9.31 13.14
C PRO A 331 -12.73 9.05 14.64
N LYS A 332 -12.43 7.80 14.99
CA LYS A 332 -12.39 7.32 16.38
C LYS A 332 -10.98 6.88 16.74
N HIS A 333 -10.57 7.27 17.94
CA HIS A 333 -9.32 6.84 18.56
C HIS A 333 -9.59 5.79 19.63
N GLY A 334 -8.60 4.93 19.90
CA GLY A 334 -8.69 3.91 20.93
C GLY A 334 -9.62 2.74 20.59
N VAL A 335 -9.95 2.57 19.30
CA VAL A 335 -10.67 1.38 18.81
C VAL A 335 -9.67 0.23 18.76
N GLU A 336 -9.68 -0.62 19.77
CA GLU A 336 -8.73 -1.73 19.88
C GLU A 336 -8.76 -2.63 18.64
N ALA A 337 -7.57 -2.90 18.10
CA ALA A 337 -7.41 -3.83 17.00
C ALA A 337 -7.90 -5.23 17.36
N SER A 338 -8.78 -5.77 16.53
CA SER A 338 -9.23 -7.16 16.66
C SER A 338 -8.12 -8.16 16.31
N VAL A 339 -8.34 -9.43 16.61
CA VAL A 339 -7.45 -10.51 16.18
C VAL A 339 -7.39 -10.55 14.64
N GLU A 340 -8.53 -10.34 13.97
CA GLU A 340 -8.65 -10.30 12.52
C GLU A 340 -7.89 -9.12 11.88
N ASP A 341 -7.85 -7.96 12.54
CA ASP A 341 -7.08 -6.80 12.09
C ASP A 341 -5.57 -7.13 12.12
N ASN A 342 -5.11 -7.72 13.22
CA ASN A 342 -3.71 -8.10 13.40
C ASN A 342 -3.28 -9.22 12.44
N LEU A 343 -4.12 -10.24 12.21
CA LEU A 343 -3.85 -11.28 11.22
C LEU A 343 -3.81 -10.70 9.80
N ALA A 344 -4.75 -9.79 9.46
CA ALA A 344 -4.75 -9.13 8.16
C ALA A 344 -3.47 -8.30 7.96
N MET A 345 -3.06 -7.53 8.97
CA MET A 345 -1.81 -6.78 8.96
C MET A 345 -0.61 -7.68 8.70
N ALA A 346 -0.50 -8.83 9.40
CA ALA A 346 0.58 -9.79 9.21
C ALA A 346 0.58 -10.40 7.79
N ALA A 347 -0.60 -10.79 7.28
CA ALA A 347 -0.76 -11.36 5.96
C ALA A 347 -0.43 -10.35 4.85
N LEU A 348 -0.92 -9.11 4.96
CA LEU A 348 -0.63 -8.02 4.02
C LEU A 348 0.86 -7.65 4.04
N THR A 349 1.46 -7.56 5.24
CA THR A 349 2.91 -7.35 5.37
C THR A 349 3.68 -8.45 4.65
N SER A 350 3.26 -9.70 4.83
CA SER A 350 3.89 -10.82 4.16
C SER A 350 3.74 -10.74 2.63
N TYR A 351 2.55 -10.39 2.14
CA TYR A 351 2.25 -10.25 0.71
C TYR A 351 3.07 -9.15 0.02
N PHE A 352 3.10 -7.95 0.59
CA PHE A 352 3.76 -6.80 -0.04
C PHE A 352 5.30 -6.85 0.08
N PHE A 353 5.85 -7.37 1.17
CA PHE A 353 7.27 -7.19 1.50
C PHE A 353 8.11 -8.46 1.42
N THR A 354 7.53 -9.64 1.67
CA THR A 354 8.31 -10.90 1.68
C THR A 354 8.91 -11.24 0.32
N PRO A 355 8.20 -11.09 -0.82
CA PRO A 355 8.79 -11.41 -2.13
C PRO A 355 10.05 -10.59 -2.39
N ASN A 356 10.01 -9.28 -2.12
CA ASN A 356 11.16 -8.42 -2.37
C ASN A 356 12.30 -8.69 -1.37
N MET A 357 11.99 -8.98 -0.11
CA MET A 357 13.00 -9.34 0.89
C MET A 357 13.71 -10.66 0.53
N LEU A 358 12.97 -11.67 0.07
CA LEU A 358 13.53 -12.94 -0.37
C LEU A 358 14.40 -12.78 -1.62
N LEU A 359 13.93 -12.00 -2.60
CA LEU A 359 14.65 -11.78 -3.86
C LEU A 359 15.90 -10.92 -3.67
N GLN A 360 15.83 -9.84 -2.89
CA GLN A 360 16.94 -8.88 -2.75
C GLN A 360 17.96 -9.30 -1.69
N HIS A 361 17.52 -9.91 -0.59
CA HIS A 361 18.42 -10.26 0.51
C HIS A 361 18.77 -11.74 0.52
N TRP A 362 17.83 -12.66 0.28
CA TRP A 362 18.10 -14.08 0.47
C TRP A 362 18.64 -14.78 -0.78
N LEU A 363 18.11 -14.46 -1.96
CA LEU A 363 18.52 -15.08 -3.22
C LEU A 363 20.03 -14.89 -3.51
N PRO A 364 20.67 -13.73 -3.25
CA PRO A 364 22.11 -13.59 -3.41
C PRO A 364 22.91 -14.50 -2.46
N TRP A 365 22.46 -14.66 -1.21
CA TRP A 365 23.12 -15.56 -0.25
C TRP A 365 22.92 -17.03 -0.60
N PHE A 366 21.77 -17.41 -1.16
CA PHE A 366 21.59 -18.74 -1.75
C PHE A 366 22.51 -18.97 -2.95
N GLY A 367 22.69 -17.95 -3.81
CA GLY A 367 23.64 -17.99 -4.92
C GLY A 367 25.08 -18.15 -4.47
N ILE A 368 25.53 -17.33 -3.51
CA ILE A 368 26.88 -17.40 -2.93
C ILE A 368 27.08 -18.73 -2.20
N GLY A 369 26.12 -19.17 -1.40
CA GLY A 369 26.19 -20.42 -0.65
C GLY A 369 26.23 -21.65 -1.56
N SER A 370 25.39 -21.69 -2.60
CA SER A 370 25.41 -22.77 -3.58
C SER A 370 26.70 -22.80 -4.40
N LEU A 371 27.24 -21.64 -4.79
CA LEU A 371 28.53 -21.55 -5.46
C LEU A 371 29.67 -22.03 -4.56
N ALA A 372 29.70 -21.61 -3.28
CA ALA A 372 30.70 -22.07 -2.31
C ALA A 372 30.65 -23.59 -2.09
N ILE A 373 29.45 -24.16 -2.00
CA ILE A 373 29.25 -25.61 -1.89
C ILE A 373 29.73 -26.32 -3.17
N LEU A 374 29.38 -25.81 -4.36
CA LEU A 374 29.84 -26.37 -5.63
C LEU A 374 31.37 -26.30 -5.76
N THR A 375 31.99 -25.16 -5.42
CA THR A 375 33.44 -25.02 -5.40
C THR A 375 34.09 -26.01 -4.44
N PHE A 376 33.56 -26.18 -3.23
CA PHE A 376 34.06 -27.16 -2.28
C PHE A 376 33.94 -28.60 -2.80
N LEU A 377 32.81 -28.96 -3.40
CA LEU A 377 32.55 -30.30 -3.92
C LEU A 377 33.38 -30.64 -5.17
N PHE A 378 33.61 -29.67 -6.07
CA PHE A 378 34.29 -29.90 -7.35
C PHE A 378 35.79 -29.58 -7.34
N VAL A 379 36.25 -28.64 -6.51
CA VAL A 379 37.67 -28.24 -6.43
C VAL A 379 38.37 -28.88 -5.22
N GLY A 380 37.65 -29.06 -4.10
CA GLY A 380 38.20 -29.53 -2.83
C GLY A 380 38.82 -30.93 -2.83
N PRO A 381 38.24 -31.96 -3.47
CA PRO A 381 38.82 -33.31 -3.42
C PRO A 381 39.85 -33.60 -4.53
N GLY A 382 39.83 -32.84 -5.63
CA GLY A 382 40.67 -33.09 -6.81
C GLY A 382 42.00 -32.33 -6.80
N GLY A 383 42.04 -31.12 -6.24
CA GLY A 383 43.24 -30.27 -6.26
C GLY A 383 44.37 -30.75 -5.34
N LEU A 384 44.04 -31.42 -4.24
CA LEU A 384 45.02 -31.93 -3.27
C LEU A 384 45.72 -33.23 -3.71
N ARG A 385 45.22 -33.90 -4.76
CA ARG A 385 45.79 -35.17 -5.23
C ARG A 385 46.93 -35.00 -6.25
N ASN A 386 47.06 -33.84 -6.89
CA ASN A 386 48.07 -33.58 -7.93
C ASN A 386 49.34 -32.87 -7.41
N GLY A 387 49.40 -32.49 -6.13
CA GLY A 387 50.52 -31.74 -5.56
C GLY A 387 51.66 -32.57 -4.93
N LEU A 388 51.50 -33.89 -4.76
CA LEU A 388 52.45 -34.72 -3.99
C LEU A 388 53.14 -35.84 -4.80
N GLY A 389 53.16 -35.74 -6.14
CA GLY A 389 53.61 -36.82 -7.02
C GLY A 389 54.77 -36.51 -7.97
N ARG A 390 55.58 -35.47 -7.71
CA ARG A 390 56.63 -35.07 -8.66
C ARG A 390 57.88 -34.50 -7.98
N ASP A 391 58.56 -35.32 -7.18
CA ASP A 391 59.96 -35.04 -6.84
C ASP A 391 60.70 -36.31 -6.44
N SER A 392 61.27 -37.01 -7.43
CA SER A 392 62.37 -37.98 -7.21
C SER A 392 62.87 -38.54 -8.55
N ARG A 393 63.62 -37.75 -9.33
CA ARG A 393 64.70 -38.23 -10.23
C ARG A 393 65.71 -37.11 -10.52
N GLN A 394 66.54 -36.79 -9.53
CA GLN A 394 67.89 -36.25 -9.77
C GLN A 394 68.90 -37.34 -9.43
N GLY A 395 69.68 -37.75 -10.42
CA GLY A 395 70.76 -38.70 -10.28
C GLY A 395 71.57 -38.76 -11.57
N GLU A 396 72.77 -38.21 -11.52
CA GLU A 396 73.91 -38.45 -12.42
C GLU A 396 73.87 -37.85 -13.83
N ARG A 397 74.63 -36.77 -14.04
CA ARG A 397 75.98 -36.85 -14.64
C ARG A 397 76.66 -35.48 -14.68
N GLN A 398 77.80 -35.39 -14.00
CA GLN A 398 78.76 -34.30 -14.10
C GLN A 398 79.60 -34.42 -15.37
N GLY A 399 79.94 -33.25 -15.93
CA GLY A 399 81.29 -32.96 -16.44
C GLY A 399 81.48 -32.97 -17.94
N HIS A 400 81.68 -31.80 -18.56
CA HIS A 400 83.03 -31.30 -18.87
C HIS A 400 83.01 -29.88 -19.48
N ARG A 401 84.09 -29.15 -19.18
CA ARG A 401 84.39 -27.74 -19.51
C ARG A 401 84.66 -27.52 -21.01
N ARG A 402 84.35 -26.33 -21.54
CA ARG A 402 85.32 -25.23 -21.78
C ARG A 402 84.67 -23.97 -22.42
N PRO A 403 85.27 -22.78 -22.25
CA PRO A 403 84.70 -21.49 -22.64
C PRO A 403 85.33 -20.94 -23.94
N GLY A 404 84.63 -20.01 -24.58
CA GLY A 404 85.26 -19.04 -25.49
C GLY A 404 84.37 -18.59 -26.65
N GLY A 405 84.27 -17.28 -26.85
CA GLY A 405 83.97 -16.71 -28.18
C GLY A 405 82.92 -15.60 -28.19
N ARG A 406 83.40 -14.36 -28.28
CA ARG A 406 82.69 -13.13 -28.71
C ARG A 406 81.97 -13.31 -30.06
N ALA A 407 80.85 -12.60 -30.27
CA ALA A 407 80.78 -11.36 -31.06
C ALA A 407 79.39 -11.15 -31.68
N LEU A 408 78.97 -9.87 -31.62
CA LEU A 408 77.87 -9.19 -32.32
C LEU A 408 76.44 -9.44 -31.86
#